data_AF-A0A2D6LVQ5-F1
#
_entry.id   AF-A0A2D6LVQ5-F1
#
_cell.length_a   1.000
_cell.length_b   1.000
_cell.length_c   1.000
_cell.angle_alpha   90.00
_cell.angle_beta   90.00
_cell.angle_gamma   90.00
#
_symmetry.space_group_name_H-M   'P 1'
#
loop_
_entity.id
_entity.type
_entity.pdbx_description
1 polymer ?
#
loop_
_entity_poly.entity_id
_entity_poly.type
_entity_poly.pdbx_seq_one_letter_code
_entity_poly.pdbx_strand_id
1 'polypeptide(L)'
;MAIITIAEIIGLIVITLYIGYIFTGIVRIRPKTVYDIMNPRKLDLRDFKFAILVSAPAVILHELSHKFVAMLLGYSATFQAFYSSTFTLILAGISIVLKAIGSPFILIVPGFVQIASVTDPISYRLIAFAGPFINLLLWLTATLMLKYIQNLKRNQMVFLAITKQINMWLFIFNMLPLFPLDGSKVLFGP
;
A
#
# COMPACT_ATOMS: atom_id res chain seq x y z
N MET A 1 0.88 22.13 14.54
CA MET A 1 -0.09 21.18 13.95
C MET A 1 0.21 19.79 14.51
N ALA A 2 -0.82 18.97 14.77
CA ALA A 2 -0.58 17.59 15.21
C ALA A 2 0.05 16.75 14.08
N ILE A 3 1.06 15.95 14.39
CA ILE A 3 1.75 15.09 13.42
C ILE A 3 0.81 13.99 12.89
N ILE A 4 -0.01 13.44 13.78
CA ILE A 4 -1.07 12.47 13.45
C ILE A 4 -2.27 12.77 14.36
N THR A 5 -3.46 12.84 13.77
CA THR A 5 -4.73 13.04 14.48
C THR A 5 -5.40 11.70 14.80
N ILE A 6 -6.33 11.69 15.77
CA ILE A 6 -7.09 10.48 16.14
C ILE A 6 -7.87 9.92 14.93
N ALA A 7 -8.43 10.80 14.11
CA ALA A 7 -9.14 10.40 12.89
C ALA A 7 -8.23 9.67 11.91
N GLU A 8 -6.98 10.12 11.75
CA GLU A 8 -5.99 9.44 10.90
C GLU A 8 -5.59 8.08 11.44
N ILE A 9 -5.46 7.93 12.77
CA ILE A 9 -5.19 6.63 13.39
C ILE A 9 -6.33 5.64 13.08
N ILE A 10 -7.58 6.08 13.21
CA ILE A 10 -8.76 5.26 12.88
C ILE A 10 -8.74 4.91 11.38
N GLY A 11 -8.45 5.89 10.52
CA GLY A 11 -8.29 5.67 9.07
C GLY A 11 -7.23 4.63 8.74
N LEU A 12 -6.05 4.71 9.35
CA LEU A 12 -4.96 3.76 9.18
C LEU A 12 -5.35 2.34 9.61
N ILE A 13 -6.07 2.20 10.73
CA ILE A 13 -6.59 0.89 11.19
C ILE A 13 -7.58 0.33 10.17
N VAL A 14 -8.54 1.14 9.72
CA VAL A 14 -9.57 0.71 8.75
C VAL A 14 -8.93 0.28 7.42
N ILE A 15 -7.93 1.03 6.93
CA ILE A 15 -7.19 0.69 5.71
C ILE A 15 -6.37 -0.58 5.90
N THR A 16 -5.73 -0.75 7.04
CA THR A 16 -4.97 -1.97 7.36
C THR A 16 -5.88 -3.20 7.23
N LEU A 17 -7.09 -3.13 7.80
CA LEU A 17 -8.08 -4.22 7.72
C LEU A 17 -8.60 -4.42 6.30
N TYR A 18 -8.88 -3.33 5.57
CA TYR A 18 -9.36 -3.36 4.19
C TYR A 18 -8.32 -3.97 3.23
N ILE A 19 -7.08 -3.50 3.25
CA ILE A 19 -5.98 -4.04 2.43
C ILE A 19 -5.73 -5.50 2.81
N GLY A 20 -5.67 -5.79 4.12
CA GLY A 20 -5.58 -7.15 4.61
C GLY A 20 -6.64 -8.06 4.01
N TYR A 21 -7.90 -7.62 4.02
CA TYR A 21 -8.99 -8.34 3.39
C TYR A 21 -8.73 -8.52 1.89
N ILE A 22 -8.45 -7.47 1.13
CA ILE A 22 -8.24 -7.55 -0.33
C ILE A 22 -7.14 -8.56 -0.71
N PHE A 23 -6.02 -8.56 0.01
CA PHE A 23 -4.90 -9.46 -0.27
C PHE A 23 -5.06 -10.87 0.33
N THR A 24 -6.01 -11.09 1.23
CA THR A 24 -6.26 -12.40 1.82
C THR A 24 -6.68 -13.40 0.76
N GLY A 25 -5.98 -14.53 0.71
CA GLY A 25 -6.22 -15.59 -0.26
C GLY A 25 -5.47 -15.42 -1.59
N ILE A 26 -4.89 -14.25 -1.84
CA ILE A 26 -3.93 -13.98 -2.92
C ILE A 26 -2.51 -14.19 -2.37
N VAL A 27 -2.24 -13.56 -1.23
CA VAL A 27 -1.03 -13.75 -0.43
C VAL A 27 -1.29 -14.84 0.60
N ARG A 28 -0.54 -15.95 0.54
CA ARG A 28 -0.70 -17.10 1.44
C ARG A 28 0.65 -17.56 1.97
N ILE A 29 0.65 -18.04 3.21
CA ILE A 29 1.85 -18.62 3.84
C ILE A 29 2.10 -20.05 3.33
N ARG A 30 1.01 -20.77 3.00
CA ARG A 30 1.02 -22.19 2.66
C ARG A 30 0.38 -22.47 1.29
N PRO A 31 0.78 -23.56 0.60
CA PRO A 31 0.10 -24.00 -0.61
C PRO A 31 -1.35 -24.41 -0.33
N LYS A 32 -2.23 -24.32 -1.36
CA LYS A 32 -3.65 -24.69 -1.25
C LYS A 32 -3.77 -26.18 -0.92
N THR A 33 -4.47 -26.50 0.17
CA THR A 33 -4.89 -27.86 0.49
C THR A 33 -6.16 -28.21 -0.29
N VAL A 34 -6.45 -29.49 -0.52
CA VAL A 34 -7.72 -29.94 -1.13
C VAL A 34 -8.94 -29.33 -0.41
N TYR A 35 -8.89 -29.25 0.93
CA TYR A 35 -9.90 -28.58 1.73
C TYR A 35 -10.07 -27.08 1.39
N ASP A 36 -8.99 -26.36 1.13
CA ASP A 36 -9.02 -24.93 0.78
C ASP A 36 -9.58 -24.71 -0.63
N ILE A 37 -9.43 -25.70 -1.52
CA ILE A 37 -10.01 -25.68 -2.88
C ILE A 37 -11.51 -25.95 -2.81
N MET A 38 -11.94 -26.86 -1.94
CA MET A 38 -13.36 -27.19 -1.71
C MET A 38 -14.11 -26.09 -0.96
N ASN A 39 -13.41 -25.29 -0.15
CA ASN A 39 -13.99 -24.17 0.61
C ASN A 39 -13.35 -22.81 0.23
N PRO A 40 -13.49 -22.35 -1.04
CA PRO A 40 -12.75 -21.20 -1.56
C PRO A 40 -13.12 -19.87 -0.88
N ARG A 41 -14.28 -19.81 -0.20
CA ARG A 41 -14.78 -18.61 0.49
C ARG A 41 -14.38 -18.50 1.97
N LYS A 42 -13.68 -19.50 2.53
CA LYS A 42 -13.28 -19.45 3.93
C LYS A 42 -12.11 -18.48 4.12
N LEU A 43 -12.29 -17.49 5.00
CA LEU A 43 -11.21 -16.61 5.42
C LEU A 43 -10.34 -17.33 6.47
N ASP A 44 -9.11 -17.70 6.10
CA ASP A 44 -8.13 -18.18 7.07
C ASP A 44 -7.52 -16.97 7.80
N LEU A 45 -7.72 -16.90 9.11
CA LEU A 45 -7.22 -15.81 9.95
C LEU A 45 -5.69 -15.70 9.89
N ARG A 46 -4.97 -16.80 9.67
CA ARG A 46 -3.50 -16.78 9.55
C ARG A 46 -3.07 -16.12 8.24
N ASP A 47 -3.73 -16.46 7.14
CA ASP A 47 -3.48 -15.83 5.84
C ASP A 47 -3.90 -14.35 5.86
N PHE A 48 -4.99 -14.00 6.55
CA PHE A 48 -5.40 -12.60 6.74
C PHE A 48 -4.36 -11.79 7.52
N LYS A 49 -3.90 -12.30 8.66
CA LYS A 49 -2.83 -11.65 9.46
C LYS A 49 -1.55 -11.51 8.64
N PHE A 50 -1.19 -12.53 7.89
CA PHE A 50 -0.01 -12.48 7.04
C PHE A 50 -0.17 -11.46 5.92
N ALA A 51 -1.30 -11.46 5.20
CA ALA A 51 -1.61 -10.49 4.18
C ALA A 51 -1.48 -9.05 4.71
N ILE A 52 -2.03 -8.75 5.89
CA ILE A 52 -1.84 -7.45 6.56
C ILE A 52 -0.36 -7.13 6.73
N LEU A 53 0.42 -8.04 7.30
CA LEU A 53 1.83 -7.80 7.62
C LEU A 53 2.68 -7.47 6.39
N VAL A 54 2.37 -8.03 5.22
CA VAL A 54 3.13 -7.77 3.99
C VAL A 54 2.60 -6.58 3.20
N SER A 55 1.28 -6.38 3.16
CA SER A 55 0.66 -5.40 2.26
C SER A 55 0.40 -4.05 2.93
N ALA A 56 -0.01 -4.02 4.20
CA ALA A 56 -0.34 -2.77 4.88
C ALA A 56 0.86 -1.84 5.03
N PRO A 57 2.07 -2.30 5.42
CA PRO A 57 3.24 -1.42 5.48
C PRO A 57 3.60 -0.81 4.13
N ALA A 58 3.49 -1.58 3.04
CA ALA A 58 3.83 -1.10 1.70
C ALA A 58 2.98 0.12 1.30
N VAL A 59 1.67 0.06 1.58
CA VAL A 59 0.75 1.14 1.19
C VAL A 59 0.70 2.26 2.22
N ILE A 60 0.68 1.93 3.51
CA ILE A 60 0.59 2.94 4.58
C ILE A 60 1.86 3.78 4.63
N LEU A 61 3.04 3.16 4.56
CA LEU A 61 4.28 3.92 4.57
C LEU A 61 4.41 4.79 3.32
N HIS A 62 3.92 4.32 2.17
CA HIS A 62 3.85 5.09 0.93
C HIS A 62 3.06 6.39 1.12
N GLU A 63 1.81 6.29 1.56
CA GLU A 63 0.96 7.46 1.81
C GLU A 63 1.53 8.36 2.90
N LEU A 64 1.98 7.80 4.02
CA LEU A 64 2.58 8.57 5.10
C LEU A 64 3.87 9.27 4.67
N SER A 65 4.62 8.74 3.71
CA SER A 65 5.82 9.39 3.18
C SER A 65 5.48 10.68 2.45
N HIS A 66 4.41 10.70 1.64
CA HIS A 66 3.91 11.95 1.05
C HIS A 66 3.57 12.98 2.13
N LYS A 67 2.84 12.53 3.17
CA LYS A 67 2.46 13.40 4.28
C LYS A 67 3.67 13.97 5.02
N PHE A 68 4.60 13.11 5.43
CA PHE A 68 5.75 13.54 6.21
C PHE A 68 6.69 14.44 5.42
N VAL A 69 6.94 14.15 4.14
CA VAL A 69 7.76 15.04 3.29
C VAL A 69 7.06 16.38 3.09
N ALA A 70 5.74 16.41 2.87
CA ALA A 70 4.99 17.66 2.78
C ALA A 70 5.10 18.49 4.08
N MET A 71 4.95 17.85 5.25
CA MET A 71 5.08 18.52 6.55
C MET A 71 6.51 19.03 6.82
N LEU A 72 7.53 18.27 6.42
CA LEU A 72 8.93 18.68 6.53
C LEU A 72 9.25 19.91 5.67
N LEU A 73 8.59 20.04 4.52
CA LEU A 73 8.69 21.19 3.63
C LEU A 73 7.80 22.37 4.06
N GLY A 74 7.08 22.25 5.18
CA GLY A 74 6.26 23.33 5.76
C GLY A 74 4.79 23.35 5.29
N TYR A 75 4.34 22.35 4.52
CA TYR A 75 2.96 22.25 4.07
C TYR A 75 2.07 21.48 5.05
N SER A 76 0.84 21.95 5.21
CA SER A 76 -0.19 21.19 5.92
C SER A 76 -0.60 19.97 5.11
N ALA A 77 -0.49 18.77 5.69
CA ALA A 77 -0.89 17.53 5.05
C ALA A 77 -1.76 16.69 6.00
N THR A 78 -2.85 16.14 5.48
CA THR A 78 -3.79 15.30 6.22
C THR A 78 -4.07 14.02 5.43
N PHE A 79 -3.93 12.89 6.09
CA PHE A 79 -4.23 11.60 5.50
C PHE A 79 -5.75 11.36 5.51
N GLN A 80 -6.30 11.03 4.35
CA GLN A 80 -7.70 10.70 4.18
C GLN A 80 -7.84 9.26 3.70
N ALA A 81 -8.58 8.46 4.46
CA ALA A 81 -8.85 7.08 4.09
C ALA A 81 -9.84 6.98 2.92
N PHE A 82 -9.93 5.81 2.29
CA PHE A 82 -10.81 5.57 1.14
C PHE A 82 -12.29 5.95 1.36
N TYR A 83 -12.78 6.00 2.60
CA TYR A 83 -14.17 6.38 2.90
C TYR A 83 -14.39 7.90 2.97
N SER A 84 -13.34 8.71 2.89
CA SER A 84 -13.44 10.17 3.05
C SER A 84 -14.03 10.87 1.83
N SER A 85 -13.98 10.24 0.65
CA SER A 85 -14.60 10.73 -0.58
C SER A 85 -15.53 9.67 -1.16
N THR A 86 -16.69 10.10 -1.67
CA THR A 86 -17.66 9.22 -2.34
C THR A 86 -17.01 8.48 -3.50
N PHE A 87 -16.10 9.12 -4.24
CA PHE A 87 -15.40 8.50 -5.35
C PHE A 87 -14.50 7.34 -4.90
N THR A 88 -13.64 7.57 -3.90
CA THR A 88 -12.75 6.53 -3.36
C THR A 88 -13.53 5.42 -2.65
N LEU A 89 -14.68 5.76 -2.05
CA LEU A 89 -15.57 4.80 -1.42
C LEU A 89 -16.22 3.86 -2.44
N ILE A 90 -16.70 4.40 -3.57
CA ILE A 90 -17.26 3.60 -4.67
C ILE A 90 -16.19 2.66 -5.24
N LEU A 91 -14.97 3.17 -5.47
CA LEU A 91 -13.86 2.34 -5.96
C LEU A 91 -13.49 1.23 -4.97
N ALA A 92 -13.48 1.52 -3.66
CA ALA A 92 -13.29 0.50 -2.63
C ALA A 92 -14.45 -0.51 -2.57
N GLY A 93 -15.68 -0.09 -2.86
CA GLY A 93 -16.81 -1.01 -3.04
C GLY A 93 -16.60 -1.96 -4.22
N ILE A 94 -16.14 -1.41 -5.36
CA ILE A 94 -15.82 -2.20 -6.57
C ILE A 94 -14.71 -3.21 -6.29
N SER A 95 -13.66 -2.84 -5.56
CA SER A 95 -12.58 -3.78 -5.22
C SER A 95 -13.07 -4.97 -4.38
N ILE A 96 -13.98 -4.72 -3.43
CA ILE A 96 -14.59 -5.76 -2.61
C ILE A 96 -15.45 -6.70 -3.47
N VAL A 97 -16.23 -6.15 -4.39
CA VAL A 97 -17.05 -6.94 -5.34
C VAL A 97 -16.16 -7.77 -6.26
N LEU A 98 -15.12 -7.18 -6.86
CA LEU A 98 -14.15 -7.89 -7.70
C LEU A 98 -13.48 -9.05 -6.96
N LYS A 99 -13.14 -8.85 -5.69
CA LYS A 99 -12.63 -9.92 -4.83
C LYS A 99 -13.69 -10.99 -4.56
N ALA A 100 -14.93 -10.61 -4.27
CA ALA A 100 -16.01 -11.54 -3.97
C ALA A 100 -16.34 -12.46 -5.16
N ILE A 101 -16.23 -11.96 -6.39
CA ILE A 101 -16.42 -12.75 -7.62
C ILE A 101 -15.18 -13.54 -8.04
N GLY A 102 -14.06 -13.41 -7.31
CA GLY A 102 -12.80 -14.12 -7.62
C GLY A 102 -12.10 -13.61 -8.87
N SER A 103 -12.29 -12.33 -9.22
CA SER A 103 -11.62 -11.71 -10.37
C SER A 103 -10.10 -11.76 -10.22
N PRO A 104 -9.35 -11.98 -11.32
CA PRO A 104 -7.89 -11.85 -11.30
C PRO A 104 -7.43 -10.39 -11.19
N PHE A 105 -8.32 -9.42 -11.43
CA PHE A 105 -8.00 -8.00 -11.32
C PHE A 105 -8.17 -7.50 -9.89
N ILE A 106 -7.10 -6.91 -9.35
CA ILE A 106 -7.08 -6.32 -8.00
C ILE A 106 -7.03 -4.81 -8.15
N LEU A 107 -8.07 -4.12 -7.69
CA LEU A 107 -8.10 -2.67 -7.58
C LEU A 107 -7.86 -2.29 -6.13
N ILE A 108 -6.86 -1.44 -5.87
CA ILE A 108 -6.49 -1.04 -4.51
C ILE A 108 -6.65 0.48 -4.43
N VAL A 109 -7.57 0.92 -3.58
CA VAL A 109 -7.77 2.33 -3.25
C VAL A 109 -7.66 2.46 -1.75
N PRO A 110 -6.47 2.79 -1.22
CA PRO A 110 -6.25 2.87 0.21
C PRO A 110 -6.78 4.18 0.80
N GLY A 111 -6.60 5.27 0.06
CA GLY A 111 -6.83 6.63 0.53
C GLY A 111 -5.97 7.58 -0.28
N PHE A 112 -5.83 8.81 0.20
CA PHE A 112 -4.93 9.80 -0.35
C PHE A 112 -4.49 10.77 0.75
N VAL A 113 -3.36 11.44 0.56
CA VAL A 113 -2.96 12.56 1.40
C VAL A 113 -3.43 13.87 0.77
N GLN A 114 -4.30 14.59 1.49
CA GLN A 114 -4.66 15.95 1.13
C GLN A 114 -3.58 16.90 1.63
N ILE A 115 -2.92 17.59 0.70
CA ILE A 115 -1.86 18.56 0.99
C ILE A 115 -2.36 19.95 0.59
N ALA A 116 -2.09 20.95 1.42
CA ALA A 116 -2.36 22.35 1.08
C ALA A 116 -1.62 22.74 -0.22
N SER A 117 -2.16 23.69 -0.98
CA SER A 117 -1.64 24.09 -2.30
C SER A 117 -0.11 24.25 -2.31
N VAL A 118 0.56 23.33 -3.00
CA VAL A 118 2.02 23.35 -3.17
C VAL A 118 2.32 24.12 -4.45
N THR A 119 2.81 25.34 -4.30
CA THR A 119 3.13 26.24 -5.43
C THR A 119 4.55 26.05 -5.95
N ASP A 120 5.47 25.57 -5.11
CA ASP A 120 6.85 25.32 -5.48
C ASP A 120 6.97 24.00 -6.28
N PRO A 121 7.43 24.04 -7.55
CA PRO A 121 7.50 22.84 -8.39
C PRO A 121 8.46 21.78 -7.85
N ILE A 122 9.54 22.18 -7.18
CA ILE A 122 10.52 21.25 -6.61
C ILE A 122 9.90 20.49 -5.45
N SER A 123 9.26 21.21 -4.52
CA SER A 123 8.54 20.64 -3.40
C SER A 123 7.43 19.71 -3.86
N TYR A 124 6.66 20.11 -4.88
CA TYR A 124 5.59 19.27 -5.43
C TYR A 124 6.12 17.92 -5.93
N ARG A 125 7.21 17.94 -6.71
CA ARG A 125 7.84 16.72 -7.25
C ARG A 125 8.49 15.87 -6.16
N LEU A 126 9.15 16.50 -5.17
CA LEU A 126 9.74 15.79 -4.03
C LEU A 126 8.67 15.09 -3.19
N ILE A 127 7.55 15.77 -2.92
CA ILE A 127 6.43 15.18 -2.20
C ILE A 127 5.86 14.01 -3.01
N ALA A 128 5.62 14.18 -4.31
CA ALA A 128 5.14 13.10 -5.18
C ALA A 128 6.12 11.91 -5.25
N PHE A 129 7.43 12.14 -5.17
CA PHE A 129 8.42 11.06 -5.19
C PHE A 129 8.54 10.33 -3.84
N ALA A 130 8.13 10.94 -2.73
CA ALA A 130 8.30 10.39 -1.39
C ALA A 130 7.65 8.99 -1.20
N GLY A 131 6.44 8.81 -1.72
CA GLY A 131 5.74 7.52 -1.69
C GLY A 131 6.46 6.44 -2.52
N PRO A 132 6.74 6.65 -3.81
CA PRO A 132 7.53 5.71 -4.59
C PRO A 132 8.90 5.39 -3.95
N PHE A 133 9.55 6.39 -3.36
CA PHE A 133 10.85 6.23 -2.72
C PHE A 133 10.82 5.26 -1.53
N ILE A 134 9.82 5.32 -0.66
CA ILE A 134 9.76 4.35 0.45
C ILE A 134 9.52 2.92 -0.06
N ASN A 135 8.75 2.75 -1.13
CA ASN A 135 8.56 1.44 -1.77
C ASN A 135 9.87 0.92 -2.38
N LEU A 136 10.65 1.78 -3.03
CA LEU A 136 12.00 1.45 -3.48
C LEU A 136 12.88 0.97 -2.32
N LEU A 137 12.88 1.68 -1.19
CA LEU A 137 13.65 1.28 0.00
C LEU A 137 13.18 -0.07 0.57
N LEU A 138 11.87 -0.31 0.67
CA LEU A 138 11.32 -1.58 1.15
C LEU A 138 11.65 -2.74 0.21
N TRP A 139 11.63 -2.49 -1.11
CA TRP A 139 12.03 -3.47 -2.11
C TRP A 139 13.52 -3.82 -2.03
N LEU A 140 14.39 -2.81 -1.94
CA LEU A 140 15.84 -3.01 -1.84
C LEU A 140 16.22 -3.71 -0.53
N THR A 141 15.67 -3.26 0.60
CA THR A 141 15.94 -3.89 1.91
C THR A 141 15.51 -5.35 1.92
N ALA A 142 14.31 -5.69 1.45
CA ALA A 142 13.86 -7.07 1.36
C ALA A 142 14.75 -7.91 0.40
N THR A 143 15.20 -7.32 -0.72
CA THR A 143 16.11 -7.98 -1.67
C THR A 143 17.47 -8.26 -1.04
N LEU A 144 18.05 -7.30 -0.34
CA LEU A 144 19.34 -7.44 0.34
C LEU A 144 19.25 -8.47 1.48
N MET A 145 18.17 -8.44 2.28
CA MET A 145 17.94 -9.41 3.34
C MET A 145 17.85 -10.84 2.80
N LEU A 146 17.14 -11.06 1.70
CA LEU A 146 17.06 -12.38 1.04
C LEU A 146 18.41 -12.85 0.48
N LYS A 147 19.26 -11.92 0.03
CA LYS A 147 20.56 -12.25 -0.58
C LYS A 147 21.64 -12.55 0.47
N TYR A 148 21.66 -11.81 1.56
CA TYR A 148 22.78 -11.81 2.51
C TYR A 148 22.48 -12.49 3.85
N ILE A 149 21.22 -12.58 4.29
CA ILE A 149 20.88 -13.25 5.54
C ILE A 149 20.74 -14.76 5.30
N GLN A 150 21.68 -15.51 5.86
CA GLN A 150 21.62 -16.98 5.87
C GLN A 150 20.70 -17.48 7.00
N ASN A 151 20.20 -18.71 6.88
CA ASN A 151 19.35 -19.38 7.89
C ASN A 151 17.96 -18.76 8.11
N LEU A 152 17.39 -18.11 7.10
CA LEU A 152 16.00 -17.66 7.16
C LEU A 152 15.04 -18.84 7.23
N LYS A 153 14.11 -18.83 8.21
CA LYS A 153 13.02 -19.81 8.26
C LYS A 153 12.14 -19.63 7.03
N ARG A 154 11.44 -20.70 6.60
CA ARG A 154 10.53 -20.66 5.43
C ARG A 154 9.56 -19.49 5.47
N ASN A 155 8.91 -19.23 6.61
CA ASN A 155 7.96 -18.13 6.74
C ASN A 155 8.61 -16.74 6.58
N GLN A 156 9.87 -16.57 7.02
CA GLN A 156 10.62 -15.32 6.84
C GLN A 156 11.01 -15.12 5.39
N MET A 157 11.44 -16.18 4.70
CA MET A 157 11.74 -16.13 3.26
C MET A 157 10.48 -15.75 2.46
N VAL A 158 9.34 -16.37 2.76
CA VAL A 158 8.06 -16.06 2.09
C VAL A 158 7.63 -14.63 2.39
N PHE A 159 7.73 -14.17 3.64
CA PHE A 159 7.46 -12.78 4.02
C PHE A 159 8.30 -11.81 3.18
N LEU A 160 9.63 -11.96 3.20
CA LEU A 160 10.53 -11.06 2.48
C LEU A 160 10.34 -11.12 0.96
N ALA A 161 10.08 -12.30 0.39
CA ALA A 161 9.84 -12.46 -1.04
C ALA A 161 8.56 -11.72 -1.48
N ILE A 162 7.50 -11.78 -0.68
CA ILE A 162 6.24 -11.09 -0.97
C ILE A 162 6.38 -9.58 -0.71
N THR A 163 7.04 -9.17 0.39
CA THR A 163 7.37 -7.75 0.63
C THR A 163 8.14 -7.18 -0.55
N LYS A 164 9.19 -7.87 -1.01
CA LYS A 164 9.99 -7.51 -2.18
C LYS A 164 9.09 -7.32 -3.40
N GLN A 165 8.23 -8.30 -3.71
CA GLN A 165 7.41 -8.27 -4.92
C GLN A 165 6.36 -7.15 -4.91
N ILE A 166 5.66 -6.97 -3.78
CA ILE A 166 4.63 -5.93 -3.63
C ILE A 166 5.27 -4.54 -3.79
N ASN A 167 6.35 -4.27 -3.06
CA ASN A 167 6.99 -2.96 -3.07
C ASN A 167 7.67 -2.65 -4.41
N MET A 168 8.23 -3.66 -5.10
CA MET A 168 8.76 -3.49 -6.45
C MET A 168 7.66 -3.04 -7.42
N TRP A 169 6.52 -3.74 -7.42
CA TRP A 169 5.41 -3.38 -8.30
C TRP A 169 4.83 -2.01 -7.95
N LEU A 170 4.62 -1.72 -6.67
CA LEU A 170 4.11 -0.41 -6.25
C LEU A 170 5.07 0.72 -6.63
N PHE A 171 6.39 0.52 -6.55
CA PHE A 171 7.37 1.48 -7.03
C PHE A 171 7.27 1.68 -8.54
N ILE A 172 7.30 0.58 -9.33
CA ILE A 172 7.25 0.65 -10.80
C ILE A 172 5.98 1.34 -11.26
N PHE A 173 4.81 0.90 -10.78
CA PHE A 173 3.52 1.48 -11.19
C PHE A 173 3.43 2.95 -10.79
N ASN A 174 3.75 3.31 -9.54
CA ASN A 174 3.65 4.71 -9.13
C ASN A 174 4.72 5.61 -9.73
N MET A 175 5.72 5.10 -10.44
CA MET A 175 6.68 5.91 -11.21
C MET A 175 6.29 6.08 -12.68
N LEU A 176 5.23 5.41 -13.17
CA LEU A 176 4.77 5.60 -14.54
C LEU A 176 4.20 7.02 -14.74
N PRO A 177 4.48 7.68 -15.88
CA PRO A 177 3.97 9.01 -16.23
C PRO A 177 2.47 9.01 -16.62
N LEU A 178 1.62 8.31 -15.87
CA LEU A 178 0.20 8.16 -16.18
C LEU A 178 -0.63 8.72 -15.04
N PHE A 179 -1.56 9.64 -15.33
CA PHE A 179 -2.53 10.09 -14.35
C PHE A 179 -3.44 8.91 -13.95
N PRO A 180 -3.72 8.67 -12.66
CA PRO A 180 -3.47 9.50 -11.47
C PRO A 180 -2.21 9.16 -10.65
N LEU A 181 -1.27 8.37 -11.20
CA LEU A 181 -0.09 7.85 -10.50
C LEU A 181 0.92 8.95 -10.18
N ASP A 182 1.73 8.77 -9.14
CA ASP A 182 2.65 9.81 -8.68
C ASP A 182 3.72 10.19 -9.70
N GLY A 183 4.13 9.27 -10.57
CA GLY A 183 5.11 9.48 -11.62
C GLY A 183 4.71 10.59 -12.59
N SER A 184 3.41 10.77 -12.81
CA SER A 184 2.88 11.91 -13.58
C SER A 184 3.17 13.24 -12.87
N LYS A 185 2.96 13.32 -11.55
CA LYS A 185 3.25 14.50 -10.72
C LYS A 185 4.75 14.77 -10.63
N VAL A 186 5.57 13.70 -10.53
CA VAL A 186 7.05 13.80 -10.50
C VAL A 186 7.59 14.37 -11.81
N LEU A 187 7.08 13.92 -12.95
CA LEU A 187 7.61 14.30 -14.26
C LEU A 187 7.04 15.63 -14.76
N PHE A 188 5.74 15.84 -14.65
CA PHE A 188 5.08 17.03 -15.19
C PHE A 188 5.09 18.19 -14.20
N GLY A 189 5.06 17.93 -12.89
CA GLY A 189 4.92 18.96 -11.86
C GLY A 189 3.45 19.29 -11.54
N PRO A 190 3.20 20.41 -10.84
CA PRO A 190 1.85 20.85 -10.45
C PRO A 190 0.98 21.27 -11.63
#